data_AF-A0A0F2RSZ5-F1
#
_entry.id   AF-A0A0F2RSZ5-F1
#
_cell.length_a   1.000
_cell.length_b   1.000
_cell.length_c   1.000
_cell.angle_alpha   90.00
_cell.angle_beta   90.00
_cell.angle_gamma   90.00
#
_symmetry.space_group_name_H-M   'P 1'
#
loop_
_entity.id
_entity.type
_entity.pdbx_description
1 polymer ?
#
loop_
_entity_poly.entity_id
_entity_poly.type
_entity_poly.pdbx_seq_one_letter_code
_entity_poly.pdbx_strand_id
1 'polypeptide(L)' 'MTSNEVQDRYKISRSSVYRWQENPEIGFPAPMKIGARILWREAELDAFDARIATASEPHNQPETTA' A
#
# COMPACT_ATOMS: atom_id res chain seq x y z
N MET A 1 -9.23 3.32 -0.91
CA MET A 1 -8.35 2.78 -1.98
C MET A 1 -8.87 1.47 -2.53
N THR A 2 -8.98 1.34 -3.85
CA THR A 2 -9.30 0.06 -4.51
C THR A 2 -8.04 -0.77 -4.80
N SER A 3 -8.21 -2.05 -5.15
CA SER A 3 -7.08 -2.92 -5.49
C SER A 3 -6.24 -2.40 -6.66
N ASN A 4 -6.86 -1.69 -7.61
CA ASN A 4 -6.13 -1.13 -8.75
C ASN A 4 -5.27 0.06 -8.31
N GLU A 5 -5.81 0.92 -7.46
CA GLU A 5 -5.08 2.08 -6.96
C GLU A 5 -3.94 1.70 -6.01
N VAL A 6 -4.11 0.65 -5.18
CA VAL A 6 -3.01 0.12 -4.36
C VAL A 6 -1.86 -0.39 -5.25
N GLN A 7 -2.20 -1.07 -6.35
CA GLN A 7 -1.19 -1.55 -7.30
C GLN A 7 -0.44 -0.40 -7.96
N ASP A 8 -1.15 0.66 -8.36
CA ASP A 8 -0.55 1.85 -8.94
C ASP A 8 0.35 2.60 -7.94
N ARG A 9 -0.15 2.83 -6.72
CA ARG A 9 0.56 3.54 -5.65
C ARG A 9 1.90 2.90 -5.31
N TYR A 10 1.92 1.58 -5.11
CA TYR A 10 3.14 0.86 -4.76
C TYR A 10 3.89 0.31 -5.99
N LYS A 11 3.37 0.54 -7.21
CA LYS A 11 3.88 -0.01 -8.48
C LYS A 11 4.10 -1.53 -8.43
N ILE A 12 3.16 -2.25 -7.83
CA ILE A 12 3.22 -3.71 -7.67
C ILE A 12 2.03 -4.38 -8.35
N SER A 13 2.23 -5.62 -8.78
CA SER A 13 1.15 -6.45 -9.32
C SER A 13 0.23 -6.96 -8.21
N ARG A 14 -1.02 -7.29 -8.57
CA ARG A 14 -2.01 -7.92 -7.68
C ARG A 14 -1.47 -9.13 -6.91
N SER A 15 -0.67 -9.97 -7.56
CA SER A 15 -0.03 -11.14 -6.94
C SER A 15 0.91 -10.74 -5.80
N SER A 16 1.64 -9.64 -5.95
CA SER A 16 2.50 -9.09 -4.89
C SER A 16 1.67 -8.55 -3.74
N VAL A 17 0.56 -7.87 -4.02
CA VAL A 17 -0.39 -7.44 -2.97
C VAL A 17 -0.93 -8.63 -2.18
N TYR A 18 -1.20 -9.76 -2.85
CA TYR A 18 -1.61 -11.01 -2.18
C TYR A 18 -0.48 -11.56 -1.30
N ARG A 19 0.75 -11.63 -1.82
CA ARG A 19 1.92 -12.03 -1.01
C ARG A 19 2.10 -11.12 0.21
N TRP A 20 1.95 -9.81 0.06
CA TRP A 20 2.09 -8.88 1.18
C TRP A 20 1.06 -9.11 2.29
N GLN A 21 -0.16 -9.54 1.93
CA GLN A 21 -1.17 -9.94 2.91
C GLN A 21 -0.82 -11.25 3.62
N GLU A 22 -0.17 -12.18 2.92
CA GLU A 22 0.28 -13.46 3.50
C GLU A 22 1.55 -13.32 4.34
N ASN A 23 2.33 -12.25 4.13
CA ASN A 23 3.59 -12.01 4.85
C ASN A 23 3.34 -11.07 6.03
N PRO A 24 3.18 -11.60 7.26
CA PRO A 24 2.91 -10.76 8.43
C PRO A 24 4.09 -9.86 8.80
N GLU A 25 5.31 -10.19 8.35
CA GLU A 25 6.52 -9.40 8.59
C GLU A 25 6.48 -8.02 7.92
N ILE A 26 5.76 -7.91 6.80
CA ILE A 26 5.55 -6.64 6.12
C ILE A 26 4.54 -5.80 6.90
N GLY A 27 3.56 -6.43 7.56
CA GLY A 27 2.52 -5.70 8.28
C GLY A 27 1.61 -4.90 7.35
N PHE A 28 1.40 -5.37 6.13
CA PHE A 28 0.52 -4.74 5.16
C PHE A 28 -0.94 -4.77 5.64
N PRO A 29 -1.73 -3.69 5.46
CA PRO A 29 -3.07 -3.63 6.01
C PRO A 29 -4.03 -4.62 5.35
N ALA A 30 -4.89 -5.18 6.19
CA ALA A 30 -5.86 -6.18 5.77
C ALA A 30 -6.89 -5.57 4.79
N PRO A 31 -7.23 -6.27 3.69
CA PRO A 31 -8.29 -5.80 2.82
C PRO A 31 -9.66 -5.88 3.49
N MET A 32 -10.48 -4.87 3.21
CA MET A 32 -11.91 -4.87 3.50
C MET A 32 -12.68 -5.35 2.27
N LYS A 33 -13.36 -6.49 2.42
CA LYS A 33 -14.30 -6.98 1.39
C LYS A 33 -15.65 -6.30 1.55
N ILE A 34 -16.01 -5.48 0.58
CA ILE A 34 -17.32 -4.82 0.50
C ILE A 34 -18.02 -5.39 -0.73
N GLY A 35 -18.89 -6.38 -0.51
CA GLY A 35 -19.52 -7.16 -1.57
C GLY A 35 -18.48 -7.92 -2.41
N ALA A 36 -18.49 -7.66 -3.72
CA ALA A 36 -17.52 -8.26 -4.65
C ALA A 36 -16.20 -7.48 -4.76
N ARG A 37 -16.07 -6.33 -4.09
CA ARG A 37 -14.91 -5.44 -4.20
C ARG A 37 -14.00 -5.57 -2.99
N ILE A 38 -12.70 -5.52 -3.27
CA ILE A 38 -11.65 -5.47 -2.25
C ILE A 38 -11.17 -4.02 -2.16
N LEU A 39 -11.30 -3.45 -0.96
CA LEU A 39 -10.95 -2.08 -0.65
C LEU A 39 -10.01 -2.01 0.55
N TRP A 40 -9.15 -1.02 0.55
CA TRP A 40 -8.26 -0.69 1.66
C TRP A 40 -8.61 0.68 2.19
N ARG A 41 -8.52 0.82 3.51
CA ARG A 41 -8.64 2.11 4.18
C ARG A 41 -7.37 2.90 3.93
N GLU A 42 -7.54 4.15 3.53
CA GLU A 42 -6.42 5.04 3.25
C GLU A 42 -5.60 5.31 4.52
N ALA A 43 -6.27 5.49 5.67
CA ALA A 43 -5.59 5.67 6.96
C ALA A 43 -4.67 4.50 7.34
N GLU A 44 -5.06 3.26 7.00
CA GLU A 44 -4.24 2.08 7.28
C GLU A 44 -3.03 1.98 6.32
N LEU A 45 -3.22 2.36 5.05
CA LEU A 45 -2.13 2.43 4.07
C LEU A 45 -1.15 3.55 4.40
N ASP A 46 -1.63 4.69 4.89
CA ASP A 46 -0.81 5.83 5.35
C ASP A 46 0.02 5.45 6.58
N ALA A 47 -0.58 4.79 7.56
CA ALA A 47 0.14 4.26 8.71
C ALA A 47 1.19 3.20 8.31
N PHE A 48 0.89 2.37 7.31
CA PHE A 48 1.87 1.44 6.74
C PHE A 48 3.02 2.18 6.05
N ASP A 49 2.71 3.18 5.22
CA ASP A 49 3.67 4.05 4.54
C ASP A 49 4.62 4.73 5.53
N ALA A 50 4.09 5.32 6.60
CA ALA A 50 4.86 5.93 7.68
C ALA A 50 5.83 4.94 8.36
N ARG A 51 5.44 3.66 8.48
CA ARG A 51 6.29 2.61 9.07
C ARG A 51 7.42 2.20 8.13
N ILE A 52 7.15 2.01 6.84
CA ILE A 52 8.19 1.68 5.85
C ILE A 52 9.10 2.87 5.53
N ALA A 53 8.58 4.10 5.55
CA ALA A 53 9.34 5.34 5.40
C ALA A 53 10.22 5.66 6.62
N THR A 54 9.87 5.14 7.80
CA THR A 54 10.75 5.21 8.98
C THR A 54 11.88 4.17 8.90
N ALA A 55 11.62 3.02 8.27
CA ALA A 55 12.60 1.94 8.12
C ALA A 55 13.55 2.12 6.92
N SER A 56 13.10 2.86 5.89
CA SER A 56 13.90 3.27 4.74
C SER A 56 13.93 4.79 4.67
N GLU A 57 15.11 5.38 4.89
CA GLU A 57 15.42 6.78 4.59
C GLU A 57 14.73 7.28 3.30
N PRO A 58 14.32 8.57 3.24
CA PRO A 58 13.28 9.05 2.36
C PRO A 58 13.80 9.22 0.92
N HIS A 59 13.54 8.23 0.06
CA HIS A 59 13.82 8.38 -1.36
C HIS A 59 12.59 8.91 -2.11
N ASN A 60 12.60 10.23 -2.29
CA ASN A 60 12.12 10.97 -3.47
C ASN A 60 10.59 11.17 -3.63
N GLN A 61 10.09 12.26 -3.05
CA GLN A 61 8.99 13.01 -3.68
C GLN A 61 9.55 13.70 -4.94
N PRO A 62 8.98 13.53 -6.14
CA PRO A 62 9.34 14.39 -7.25
C PRO A 62 8.71 15.76 -7.01
N GLU A 63 9.55 16.69 -6.57
CA GLU A 63 9.42 18.09 -6.95
C GLU A 63 9.12 18.19 -8.45
N THR A 64 7.88 18.52 -8.80
CA THR A 64 7.58 19.16 -10.09
C THR A 64 7.01 20.53 -9.77
N THR A 65 7.93 21.42 -9.41
CA THR A 65 7.70 22.87 -9.54
C THR A 65 8.21 23.24 -10.94
N ALA A 66 7.33 23.81 -11.76
CA ALA A 66 7.66 24.47 -13.02
C ALA A 66 6.76 25.69 -13.15
#